data_AF-A0A350X8V2-F1
#
_entry.id   AF-A0A350X8V2-F1
#
_cell.length_a   1.000
_cell.length_b   1.000
_cell.length_c   1.000
_cell.angle_alpha   90.00
_cell.angle_beta   90.00
_cell.angle_gamma   90.00
#
_symmetry.space_group_name_H-M   'P 1'
#
loop_
_entity.id
_entity.type
_entity.pdbx_description
1 polymer ?
#
loop_
_entity_poly.entity_id
_entity_poly.type
_entity_poly.pdbx_seq_one_letter_code
_entity_poly.pdbx_strand_id
1 'polypeptide(L)'
;MLTIESPQQLREVIQSALGDELGTYTFENGLSAPAIAYAPNLSDYPPANTVVAGLEVVIIPPSPSILPLIQGYAVENKWILYLKQWNPSKTPRPALNRLLGVVKSIKRVIPVPANKKLGIPETYQVTLEDWDGVSWLT
;
A
#
# COMPACT_ATOMS: atom_id res chain seq x y z
N MET A 1 -11.54 -13.88 10.93
CA MET A 1 -10.27 -13.64 10.21
C MET A 1 -10.67 -12.90 8.94
N LEU A 2 -10.22 -11.66 8.73
CA LEU A 2 -10.64 -10.88 7.55
C LEU A 2 -9.80 -11.33 6.36
N THR A 3 -10.40 -12.12 5.46
CA THR A 3 -9.88 -12.35 4.12
C THR A 3 -10.16 -11.09 3.30
N ILE A 4 -9.16 -10.58 2.59
CA ILE A 4 -9.31 -9.39 1.76
C ILE A 4 -9.72 -9.88 0.37
N GLU A 5 -11.00 -9.77 0.03
CA GLU A 5 -11.52 -10.33 -1.21
C GLU A 5 -11.57 -9.29 -2.34
N SER A 6 -11.41 -8.00 -2.02
CA SER A 6 -11.43 -6.92 -3.01
C SER A 6 -10.59 -5.69 -2.62
N PRO A 7 -10.15 -4.88 -3.61
CA PRO A 7 -9.46 -3.62 -3.34
C PRO A 7 -10.30 -2.66 -2.48
N GLN A 8 -11.63 -2.70 -2.63
CA GLN A 8 -12.53 -1.82 -1.90
C GLN A 8 -12.63 -2.20 -0.41
N GLN A 9 -12.74 -3.49 -0.10
CA GLN A 9 -12.68 -3.96 1.29
C GLN A 9 -11.35 -3.59 1.95
N LEU A 10 -10.23 -3.73 1.23
CA LEU A 10 -8.91 -3.33 1.74
C LEU A 10 -8.85 -1.83 2.03
N ARG A 11 -9.37 -1.01 1.12
CA ARG A 11 -9.48 0.44 1.30
C ARG A 11 -10.28 0.79 2.55
N GLU A 12 -11.43 0.17 2.74
CA GLU A 12 -12.31 0.39 3.91
C GLU A 12 -11.62 -0.01 5.22
N VAL A 13 -10.93 -1.15 5.26
CA VAL A 13 -10.16 -1.59 6.42
C VAL A 13 -9.04 -0.61 6.76
N ILE A 14 -8.27 -0.18 5.75
CA ILE A 14 -7.18 0.79 5.94
C ILE A 14 -7.76 2.14 6.42
N GLN A 15 -8.83 2.60 5.80
CA GLN A 15 -9.48 3.87 6.16
C GLN A 15 -10.04 3.82 7.58
N SER A 16 -10.63 2.70 8.00
CA SER A 16 -11.10 2.51 9.37
C SER A 16 -9.94 2.42 10.38
N ALA A 17 -8.81 1.82 10.01
CA ALA A 17 -7.67 1.64 10.92
C ALA A 17 -6.84 2.91 11.09
N LEU A 18 -6.66 3.66 9.99
CA LEU A 18 -5.82 4.86 9.97
C LEU A 18 -6.62 6.13 10.25
N GLY A 19 -7.89 6.21 9.81
CA GLY A 19 -8.78 7.34 10.07
C GLY A 19 -8.09 8.68 9.85
N ASP A 20 -8.01 9.47 10.91
CA ASP A 20 -7.43 10.82 10.94
C ASP A 20 -5.90 10.87 10.72
N GLU A 21 -5.20 9.73 10.72
CA GLU A 21 -3.79 9.71 10.34
C GLU A 21 -3.59 9.82 8.82
N LEU A 22 -4.61 9.49 8.03
CA LEU A 22 -4.57 9.70 6.59
C LEU A 22 -4.45 11.19 6.29
N GLY A 23 -3.58 11.47 5.32
CA GLY A 23 -3.45 12.77 4.72
C GLY A 23 -4.64 13.14 3.85
N THR A 24 -4.45 14.15 3.01
CA THR A 24 -5.47 14.65 2.09
C THR A 24 -4.89 14.82 0.70
N TYR A 25 -5.63 14.36 -0.30
CA TYR A 25 -5.46 14.76 -1.69
C TYR A 25 -6.26 16.02 -1.93
N THR A 26 -5.65 17.01 -2.57
CA THR A 26 -6.34 18.14 -3.17
C THR A 26 -6.11 18.10 -4.66
N PHE A 27 -7.18 17.85 -5.41
CA PHE A 27 -7.13 17.72 -6.86
C PHE A 27 -7.18 19.10 -7.54
N GLU A 28 -6.87 19.15 -8.84
CA GLU A 28 -6.83 20.39 -9.63
C GLU A 28 -8.16 21.15 -9.63
N ASN A 29 -9.28 20.45 -9.53
CA ASN A 29 -10.62 21.04 -9.42
C ASN A 29 -10.97 21.56 -8.02
N GLY A 30 -10.02 21.52 -7.07
CA GLY A 30 -10.20 21.94 -5.68
C GLY A 30 -10.94 20.93 -4.80
N LEU A 31 -11.35 19.77 -5.33
CA LEU A 31 -11.93 18.71 -4.51
C LEU A 31 -10.86 18.09 -3.62
N SER A 32 -11.30 17.68 -2.43
CA SER A 32 -10.43 17.00 -1.47
C SER A 32 -10.96 15.62 -1.08
N ALA A 33 -10.05 14.68 -0.89
CA ALA A 33 -10.35 13.33 -0.42
C ALA A 33 -9.25 12.83 0.52
N PRO A 34 -9.53 11.85 1.40
CA PRO A 34 -8.48 11.18 2.17
C PRO A 34 -7.39 10.63 1.26
N ALA A 35 -6.14 10.74 1.68
CA ALA A 35 -4.96 10.35 0.89
C ALA A 35 -4.79 8.81 0.83
N ILE A 36 -5.78 8.13 0.27
CA ILE A 36 -5.78 6.69 0.03
C ILE A 36 -6.25 6.41 -1.40
N ALA A 37 -5.44 5.66 -2.15
CA ALA A 37 -5.67 5.43 -3.57
C ALA A 37 -5.36 3.99 -3.96
N TYR A 38 -5.99 3.56 -5.05
CA TYR A 38 -5.66 2.33 -5.75
C TYR A 38 -4.91 2.70 -7.02
N ALA A 39 -3.75 2.09 -7.25
CA ALA A 39 -2.94 2.35 -8.43
C ALA A 39 -2.34 1.03 -8.94
N PRO A 40 -2.68 0.56 -10.15
CA PRO A 40 -2.01 -0.59 -10.76
C PRO A 40 -0.51 -0.39 -10.91
N ASN A 41 -0.07 0.86 -11.10
CA ASN A 41 1.32 1.25 -11.17
C ASN A 41 1.58 2.45 -10.25
N LEU A 42 2.65 2.37 -9.45
CA LEU A 42 3.03 3.39 -8.49
C LEU A 42 3.43 4.72 -9.16
N SER A 43 3.93 4.69 -10.40
CA SER A 43 4.32 5.89 -11.15
C SER A 43 3.14 6.80 -11.49
N ASP A 44 1.94 6.24 -11.51
CA ASP A 44 0.75 6.93 -12.00
C ASP A 44 0.04 7.69 -10.87
N TYR A 45 0.56 7.60 -9.64
CA TYR A 45 -0.04 8.18 -8.45
C TYR A 45 0.97 8.92 -7.56
N PRO A 46 0.67 10.17 -7.13
CA PRO A 46 -0.57 10.91 -7.36
C PRO A 46 -0.76 11.42 -8.81
N PRO A 47 -2.01 11.62 -9.27
CA PRO A 47 -2.27 12.20 -10.58
C PRO A 47 -1.59 13.57 -10.71
N ALA A 48 -1.28 13.95 -11.94
CA ALA A 48 -0.72 15.28 -12.22
C ALA A 48 -1.56 16.38 -11.55
N ASN A 49 -0.88 17.43 -11.08
CA ASN A 49 -1.49 18.58 -10.40
C ASN A 49 -2.23 18.25 -9.08
N THR A 50 -2.07 17.04 -8.52
CA THR A 50 -2.62 16.70 -7.20
C THR A 50 -1.62 17.08 -6.11
N VAL A 51 -2.08 17.85 -5.13
CA VAL A 51 -1.31 18.16 -3.92
C VAL A 51 -1.62 17.11 -2.86
N VAL A 52 -0.57 16.49 -2.31
CA VAL A 52 -0.69 15.51 -1.23
C VAL A 52 -0.14 16.10 0.06
N ALA A 53 -0.95 16.12 1.11
CA ALA A 53 -0.55 16.58 2.43
C ALA A 53 -0.65 15.44 3.45
N GLY A 54 0.42 15.19 4.22
CA GLY A 54 0.42 14.17 5.28
C GLY A 54 0.73 12.76 4.79
N LEU A 55 0.08 11.77 5.40
CA LEU A 55 0.29 10.36 5.09
C LEU A 55 -0.55 9.93 3.89
N GLU A 56 0.10 9.46 2.85
CA GLU A 56 -0.54 8.82 1.72
C GLU A 56 -0.44 7.29 1.82
N VAL A 57 -1.51 6.59 1.45
CA VAL A 57 -1.52 5.14 1.27
C VAL A 57 -1.90 4.79 -0.16
N VAL A 58 -0.98 4.17 -0.90
CA VAL A 58 -1.24 3.66 -2.24
C VAL A 58 -1.34 2.14 -2.19
N ILE A 59 -2.47 1.61 -2.66
CA ILE A 59 -2.78 0.18 -2.76
C ILE A 59 -2.46 -0.26 -4.18
N ILE A 60 -1.49 -1.15 -4.34
CA ILE A 60 -1.21 -1.85 -5.60
C ILE A 60 -1.95 -3.19 -5.56
N PRO A 61 -2.77 -3.49 -6.58
CA PRO A 61 -3.44 -4.78 -6.71
C PRO A 61 -2.44 -5.94 -6.76
N PRO A 62 -2.89 -7.16 -6.44
CA PRO A 62 -2.09 -8.33 -6.67
C PRO A 62 -1.88 -8.50 -8.16
N SER A 63 -0.62 -8.69 -8.53
CA SER A 63 -0.23 -9.14 -9.86
C SER A 63 0.38 -10.52 -9.69
N PRO A 64 -0.06 -11.53 -10.46
CA PRO A 64 0.42 -12.90 -10.30
C PRO A 64 1.92 -12.95 -10.56
N SER A 65 2.67 -13.36 -9.54
CA SER A 65 4.11 -13.60 -9.66
C SER A 65 4.36 -15.10 -9.76
N ILE A 66 5.01 -15.53 -10.84
CA ILE A 66 5.37 -16.93 -11.06
C ILE A 66 6.79 -17.15 -10.55
N LEU A 67 6.94 -17.99 -9.53
CA LEU A 67 8.21 -18.39 -8.98
C LEU A 67 8.57 -19.80 -9.48
N PRO A 68 9.68 -19.98 -10.21
CA PRO A 68 10.10 -21.31 -10.64
C PRO A 68 10.57 -22.15 -9.43
N LEU A 69 10.17 -23.42 -9.42
CA LEU A 69 10.57 -24.44 -8.44
C LEU A 69 11.22 -25.63 -9.17
N ILE A 70 11.93 -26.48 -8.42
CA ILE A 70 12.68 -27.63 -8.98
C ILE A 70 11.77 -28.57 -9.80
N GLN A 71 10.47 -28.68 -9.48
CA GLN A 71 9.49 -29.49 -10.22
C GLN A 71 8.16 -28.78 -10.50
N GLY A 72 8.18 -27.46 -10.71
CA GLY A 72 6.95 -26.73 -11.02
C GLY A 72 7.09 -25.24 -10.85
N TYR A 73 5.98 -24.59 -10.51
CA TYR A 73 5.96 -23.18 -10.21
C TYR A 73 5.02 -22.91 -9.04
N ALA A 74 5.33 -21.87 -8.26
CA ALA A 74 4.37 -21.28 -7.34
C ALA A 74 3.80 -20.01 -7.99
N VAL A 75 2.50 -19.78 -7.82
CA VAL A 75 1.88 -18.49 -8.12
C VAL A 75 1.66 -17.77 -6.81
N GLU A 76 2.16 -16.54 -6.73
CA GLU A 76 1.93 -15.68 -5.58
C GLU A 76 1.10 -14.48 -6.00
N ASN A 77 -0.04 -14.29 -5.31
CA ASN A 77 -0.88 -13.11 -5.42
C ASN A 77 -0.65 -12.24 -4.18
N LYS A 78 0.08 -11.14 -4.34
CA LYS A 78 0.48 -10.28 -3.22
C LYS A 78 -0.02 -8.87 -3.43
N TRP A 79 -0.79 -8.36 -2.46
CA TRP A 79 -1.09 -6.94 -2.40
C TRP A 79 0.14 -6.18 -1.90
N ILE A 80 0.38 -5.01 -2.45
CA ILE A 80 1.44 -4.12 -1.98
C ILE A 80 0.83 -2.79 -1.56
N LEU A 81 1.12 -2.36 -0.34
CA LEU A 81 0.77 -1.04 0.15
C LEU A 81 2.03 -0.19 0.22
N TYR A 82 1.92 1.07 -0.18
CA TYR A 82 2.94 2.09 0.04
C TYR A 82 2.39 3.13 1.00
N LEU A 83 2.98 3.23 2.19
CA LEU A 83 2.70 4.31 3.14
C LEU A 83 3.76 5.39 2.94
N LYS A 84 3.40 6.49 2.29
CA LYS A 84 4.28 7.61 1.95
C LYS A 84 4.00 8.78 2.89
N GLN A 85 5.00 9.27 3.61
CA GLN A 85 4.84 10.45 4.47
C GLN A 85 5.38 11.70 3.78
N TRP A 86 4.48 12.55 3.30
CA TRP A 86 4.82 13.79 2.59
C TRP A 86 5.17 14.95 3.52
N ASN A 87 4.82 14.87 4.81
CA ASN A 87 5.25 15.85 5.79
C ASN A 87 6.65 15.48 6.34
N PRO A 88 7.70 16.28 6.07
CA PRO A 88 9.08 15.94 6.47
C PRO A 88 9.32 15.97 7.98
N SER A 89 8.39 16.51 8.77
CA SER A 89 8.43 16.54 10.23
C SER A 89 7.72 15.35 10.88
N LYS A 90 7.09 14.47 10.08
CA LYS A 90 6.41 13.26 10.56
C LYS A 90 7.05 12.01 9.95
N THR A 91 6.71 10.85 10.50
CA THR A 91 7.13 9.53 10.00
C THR A 91 5.89 8.65 9.76
N PRO A 92 5.91 7.70 8.79
CA PRO A 92 4.80 6.77 8.59
C PRO A 92 4.74 5.64 9.63
N ARG A 93 5.70 5.57 10.57
CA ARG A 93 5.82 4.48 11.55
C ARG A 93 4.60 4.29 12.48
N PRO A 94 3.95 5.34 13.03
CA PRO A 94 2.73 5.17 13.84
C PRO A 94 1.60 4.50 13.06
N ALA A 95 1.37 4.94 11.82
CA ALA A 95 0.36 4.37 10.93
C ALA A 95 0.65 2.92 10.59
N LEU A 96 1.92 2.60 10.30
CA LEU A 96 2.36 1.22 10.12
C LEU A 96 2.03 0.35 11.34
N ASN A 97 2.32 0.83 12.55
CA ASN A 97 2.04 0.07 13.77
C ASN A 97 0.53 -0.17 13.97
N ARG A 98 -0.32 0.82 13.66
CA ARG A 98 -1.78 0.64 13.69
C ARG A 98 -2.24 -0.41 12.68
N LEU A 99 -1.73 -0.35 11.45
CA LEU A 99 -2.05 -1.34 10.42
C LEU A 99 -1.59 -2.74 10.82
N LEU A 100 -0.39 -2.90 11.40
CA LEU A 100 0.08 -4.18 11.92
C LEU A 100 -0.82 -4.75 13.03
N GLY A 101 -1.48 -3.88 13.82
CA GLY A 101 -2.43 -4.30 14.85
C GLY A 101 -3.76 -4.82 14.30
N VAL A 102 -4.18 -4.35 13.12
CA VAL A 102 -5.49 -4.67 12.52
C VAL A 102 -5.38 -5.73 11.41
N VAL A 103 -4.37 -5.61 10.56
CA VAL A 103 -4.19 -6.44 9.35
C VAL A 103 -3.18 -7.55 9.61
N LYS A 104 -3.69 -8.72 10.03
CA LYS A 104 -2.84 -9.88 10.36
C LYS A 104 -2.19 -10.58 9.15
N SER A 105 -2.59 -10.24 7.93
CA SER A 105 -2.04 -10.79 6.68
C SER A 105 -0.77 -10.08 6.19
N ILE A 106 -0.26 -9.09 6.95
CA ILE A 106 1.02 -8.44 6.65
C ILE A 106 2.16 -9.46 6.84
N LYS A 107 2.88 -9.75 5.76
CA LYS A 107 4.02 -10.70 5.76
C LYS A 107 5.36 -10.02 5.75
N ARG A 108 5.44 -8.85 5.11
CA ARG A 108 6.71 -8.15 4.93
C ARG A 108 6.51 -6.65 5.01
N VAL A 109 7.46 -5.99 5.65
CA VAL A 109 7.56 -4.54 5.71
C VAL A 109 8.98 -4.15 5.30
N ILE A 110 9.11 -3.28 4.31
CA ILE A 110 10.39 -2.79 3.80
C ILE A 110 10.40 -1.27 3.96
N PRO A 111 11.25 -0.71 4.83
CA PRO A 111 11.47 0.73 4.87
C PRO A 111 12.21 1.17 3.60
N VAL A 112 11.70 2.21 2.96
CA VAL A 112 12.36 2.93 1.87
C VAL A 112 12.70 4.32 2.41
N PRO A 113 14.00 4.60 2.66
CA PRO A 113 14.40 5.85 3.28
C PRO A 113 14.05 7.05 2.39
N ALA A 114 13.66 8.14 3.05
CA ALA A 114 13.40 9.41 2.36
C ALA A 114 14.65 9.89 1.61
N ASN A 115 14.45 10.50 0.44
CA ASN A 115 15.51 11.23 -0.25
C ASN A 115 15.06 12.67 -0.51
N LYS A 116 15.45 13.57 0.41
CA LYS A 116 15.09 14.99 0.36
C LYS A 116 15.56 15.69 -0.92
N LYS A 117 16.70 15.29 -1.49
CA LYS A 117 17.24 15.90 -2.73
C LYS A 117 16.39 15.56 -3.95
N LEU A 118 15.71 14.42 -3.93
CA LEU A 118 14.86 13.94 -5.01
C LEU A 118 13.37 14.13 -4.70
N GLY A 119 13.02 14.80 -3.59
CA GLY A 119 11.63 14.96 -3.15
C GLY A 119 10.94 13.64 -2.79
N ILE A 120 11.70 12.57 -2.51
CA ILE A 120 11.14 11.26 -2.19
C ILE A 120 10.77 11.22 -0.70
N PRO A 121 9.49 11.03 -0.34
CA PRO A 121 9.05 10.94 1.04
C PRO A 121 9.56 9.68 1.74
N GLU A 122 9.62 9.69 3.08
CA GLU A 122 9.82 8.47 3.85
C GLU A 122 8.68 7.50 3.54
N THR A 123 9.02 6.28 3.14
CA THR A 123 8.02 5.33 2.64
C THR A 123 8.20 3.97 3.31
N TYR A 124 7.09 3.29 3.63
CA TYR A 124 7.10 1.85 3.90
C TYR A 124 6.36 1.11 2.80
N GLN A 125 7.02 0.11 2.24
CA GLN A 125 6.36 -0.88 1.40
C GLN A 125 5.91 -2.05 2.29
N VAL A 126 4.62 -2.33 2.30
CA VAL A 126 4.00 -3.39 3.09
C VAL A 126 3.40 -4.41 2.15
N THR A 127 3.74 -5.69 2.32
CA THR A 127 3.22 -6.79 1.52
C THR A 127 2.18 -7.56 2.32
N LEU A 128 0.98 -7.69 1.74
CA LEU A 128 -0.06 -8.58 2.22
C LEU A 128 -0.10 -9.81 1.32
N GLU A 129 -0.27 -10.98 1.91
CA GLU A 129 -0.43 -12.21 1.16
C GLU A 129 -1.93 -12.52 1.02
N ASP A 130 -2.37 -12.74 -0.22
CA ASP A 130 -3.57 -13.51 -0.51
C ASP A 130 -3.11 -14.93 -0.80
N TRP A 131 -3.54 -15.88 0.02
CA TRP A 131 -3.07 -17.25 -0.10
C TRP A 131 -3.91 -17.98 -1.15
N ASP A 132 -3.38 -18.12 -2.37
CA ASP A 132 -3.96 -18.99 -3.39
C ASP A 132 -2.92 -20.01 -3.89
N GLY A 133 -3.05 -21.24 -3.36
CA GLY A 133 -2.76 -22.50 -4.05
C GLY A 133 -1.35 -22.76 -4.59
N VAL A 134 -0.63 -23.70 -3.97
CA VAL A 134 0.47 -24.41 -4.64
C VAL A 134 -0.12 -25.36 -5.68
N SER A 135 0.03 -25.07 -6.98
CA SER A 135 -0.31 -26.02 -8.04
C SER A 135 0.89 -26.93 -8.33
N TRP A 136 0.78 -28.19 -7.96
CA TRP A 136 1.74 -29.22 -8.37
C TRP A 136 1.38 -29.68 -9.79
N LEU A 137 2.39 -29.81 -10.67
CA LEU A 137 2.22 -30.54 -11.92
C LEU A 137 2.05 -32.03 -11.56
N THR A 138 0.86 -32.57 -11.80
CA THR A 138 0.64 -34.02 -11.92
C THR A 138 1.15 -34.52 -13.26
#